data_AF-A0A524L4Z3-F1
#
_entry.id   AF-A0A524L4Z3-F1
#
_cell.length_a   1.000
_cell.length_b   1.000
_cell.length_c   1.000
_cell.angle_alpha   90.00
_cell.angle_beta   90.00
_cell.angle_gamma   90.00
#
_symmetry.space_group_name_H-M   'P 1'
#
loop_
_entity.id
_entity.type
_entity.pdbx_description
1 polymer ?
#
loop_
_entity_poly.entity_id
_entity_poly.type
_entity_poly.pdbx_seq_one_letter_code
_entity_poly.pdbx_strand_id
1 'polypeptide(L)'
;MGASLRFDYSYVINRMDIISISVNDFEIPGIIPEEKKSITNRSSGIGFKLFQDTKDHRSYPTRGWFNSVSLGLNGEWLGGQNNYQTLKYEFKHYIPWGEHGVVAARISGINSYGDIPFWALPSMGSNLDLRGYERGKYRGRHLVAIQAEYRWGFWKKRWGFATFAGAGR
;
A
#
# COMPACT_ATOMS: atom_id res chain seq x y z
N MET A 1 -1.86 -29.21 5.32
CA MET A 1 -1.88 -27.83 5.85
C MET A 1 -0.44 -27.42 6.10
N GLY A 2 0.13 -26.57 5.24
CA GLY A 2 1.51 -26.10 5.41
C GLY A 2 1.51 -24.60 5.61
N ALA A 3 1.89 -24.14 6.80
CA ALA A 3 2.27 -22.74 6.97
C ALA A 3 3.68 -22.59 6.41
N SER A 4 3.82 -21.97 5.23
CA SER A 4 5.14 -21.58 4.73
C SER A 4 5.49 -20.21 5.29
N LEU A 5 6.44 -20.19 6.23
CA LEU A 5 7.12 -18.97 6.63
C LEU A 5 8.17 -18.69 5.55
N ARG A 6 7.89 -17.70 4.69
CA ARG A 6 8.88 -17.21 3.72
C ARG A 6 9.43 -15.89 4.23
N PHE A 7 10.74 -15.87 4.49
CA PHE A 7 11.50 -14.67 4.80
C PHE A 7 12.00 -14.07 3.49
N ASP A 8 11.40 -12.97 3.06
CA ASP A 8 11.87 -12.20 1.92
C ASP A 8 12.62 -10.96 2.44
N TYR A 9 13.92 -10.87 2.16
CA TYR A 9 14.72 -9.65 2.37
C TYR A 9 14.84 -8.90 1.05
N SER A 10 14.34 -7.66 1.00
CA SER A 10 14.41 -6.80 -0.19
C SER A 10 15.17 -5.52 0.15
N TYR A 11 16.30 -5.30 -0.50
CA TYR A 11 16.99 -4.01 -0.49
C TYR A 11 16.39 -3.14 -1.60
N VAL A 12 15.64 -2.11 -1.22
CA VAL A 12 14.99 -1.18 -2.15
C VAL A 12 15.70 0.17 -2.06
N ILE A 13 16.60 0.44 -3.00
CA ILE A 13 17.08 1.81 -3.24
C ILE A 13 15.98 2.52 -4.04
N ASN A 14 15.17 3.33 -3.35
CA ASN A 14 14.24 4.22 -4.03
C ASN A 14 15.04 5.39 -4.63
N ARG A 15 15.66 5.19 -5.79
CA ARG A 15 16.19 6.29 -6.60
C ARG A 15 15.05 6.82 -7.47
N MET A 16 14.27 7.75 -6.92
CA MET A 16 13.33 8.53 -7.70
C MET A 16 14.09 9.70 -8.33
N ASP A 17 14.64 9.50 -9.53
CA ASP A 17 15.06 10.61 -10.37
C ASP A 17 13.79 11.28 -10.90
N ILE A 18 13.39 12.42 -10.33
CA ILE A 18 12.33 13.25 -10.92
C ILE A 18 12.93 13.90 -12.17
N ILE A 19 12.72 13.27 -13.32
CA ILE A 19 12.94 13.93 -14.62
C ILE A 19 11.74 14.84 -14.82
N SER A 20 11.94 16.15 -14.65
CA SER A 20 10.91 17.15 -14.92
C SER A 20 10.45 17.05 -16.38
N ILE A 21 9.16 16.81 -16.59
CA ILE A 21 8.55 17.05 -17.91
C ILE A 21 8.32 18.55 -18.01
N SER A 22 9.14 19.21 -18.81
CA SER A 22 8.90 20.60 -19.23
C SER A 22 7.66 20.61 -20.12
N VAL A 23 6.58 21.24 -19.65
CA VAL A 23 5.47 21.63 -20.54
C VAL A 23 5.88 22.97 -21.14
N ASN A 24 6.01 22.99 -22.47
CA ASN A 24 6.55 24.09 -23.26
C ASN A 24 5.95 25.47 -22.90
N ASP A 25 6.86 26.41 -22.67
CA ASP A 25 6.90 27.82 -23.08
C ASP A 25 5.64 28.67 -22.89
N PHE A 26 5.54 29.26 -21.69
CA PHE A 26 4.99 30.61 -21.54
C PHE A 26 5.93 31.44 -20.66
N GLU A 27 6.81 32.21 -21.30
CA GLU A 27 7.70 33.15 -20.62
C GLU A 27 6.93 34.42 -20.22
N ILE A 28 6.81 34.67 -18.92
CA ILE A 28 6.47 35.99 -18.38
C ILE A 28 7.81 36.62 -17.92
N PRO A 29 8.34 37.63 -18.64
CA PRO A 29 9.61 38.24 -18.26
C PRO A 29 9.43 39.00 -16.93
N GLY A 30 10.28 38.69 -15.93
CA GLY A 30 10.43 39.52 -14.73
C GLY A 30 10.04 38.89 -13.37
N ILE A 31 9.61 37.62 -13.32
CA ILE A 31 9.32 36.93 -12.05
C ILE A 31 10.03 35.57 -12.01
N ILE A 32 11.35 35.56 -11.92
CA ILE A 32 12.08 34.35 -11.52
C ILE A 32 13.08 34.72 -10.43
N PRO A 33 12.74 34.53 -9.14
CA PRO A 33 13.73 34.51 -8.08
C PRO A 33 14.67 33.32 -8.27
N GLU A 34 15.95 33.65 -8.18
CA GLU A 34 17.12 32.82 -8.33
C GLU A 34 17.28 31.88 -7.12
N GLU A 35 16.86 30.62 -7.26
CA GLU A 35 17.45 29.42 -6.64
C GLU A 35 16.51 28.21 -6.87
N LYS A 36 16.67 27.50 -8.01
CA LYS A 36 16.19 26.11 -8.10
C LYS A 36 17.17 25.22 -7.33
N LYS A 37 17.10 25.25 -6.00
CA LYS A 37 17.81 24.31 -5.14
C LYS A 37 17.29 22.92 -5.46
N SER A 38 18.06 22.13 -6.22
CA SER A 38 17.76 20.72 -6.48
C SER A 38 17.62 19.99 -5.15
N ILE A 39 16.38 19.69 -4.75
CA ILE A 39 16.13 18.90 -3.54
C ILE A 39 16.48 17.45 -3.89
N THR A 40 17.76 17.10 -3.73
CA THR A 40 18.22 15.71 -3.81
C THR A 40 17.73 15.01 -2.54
N ASN A 41 16.56 14.36 -2.63
CA ASN A 41 16.01 13.54 -1.57
C ASN A 41 16.60 12.13 -1.66
N ARG A 42 17.32 11.72 -0.61
CA ARG A 42 17.90 10.37 -0.53
C ARG A 42 17.27 9.59 0.61
N SER A 43 16.70 8.44 0.28
CA SER A 43 16.14 7.51 1.25
C SER A 43 16.80 6.15 1.14
N SER A 44 17.25 5.64 2.27
CA SER A 44 17.81 4.30 2.40
C SER A 44 17.21 3.62 3.62
N GLY A 45 16.90 2.34 3.49
CA GLY A 45 16.28 1.58 4.55
C GLY A 45 16.33 0.08 4.33
N ILE A 46 16.07 -0.67 5.39
CA ILE A 46 15.90 -2.12 5.37
C ILE A 46 14.44 -2.46 5.65
N GLY A 47 13.92 -3.44 4.93
CA GLY A 47 12.58 -3.97 5.10
C GLY A 47 12.57 -5.43 5.52
N PHE A 48 11.70 -5.76 6.48
CA PHE A 48 11.37 -7.12 6.86
C PHE A 48 9.90 -7.39 6.54
N LYS A 49 9.60 -8.54 5.95
CA LYS A 49 8.23 -8.94 5.65
C LYS A 49 7.96 -10.36 6.11
N LEU A 50 6.88 -10.50 6.87
CA LEU A 50 6.29 -11.78 7.23
C LEU A 50 4.94 -11.88 6.54
N PHE A 51 4.66 -13.02 5.93
CA PHE A 51 3.34 -13.28 5.39
C PHE A 51 2.99 -14.76 5.46
N GLN A 52 1.69 -15.01 5.47
CA GLN A 52 1.08 -16.32 5.40
C GLN A 52 -0.03 -16.27 4.36
N ASP A 53 -0.02 -17.22 3.43
CA ASP A 53 -1.07 -17.37 2.43
C ASP A 53 -1.61 -18.81 2.50
N THR A 54 -2.85 -18.95 2.97
CA THR A 54 -3.59 -20.21 3.02
C THR A 54 -4.81 -20.18 2.10
N LYS A 55 -4.91 -19.19 1.21
CA LYS A 55 -6.00 -19.10 0.24
C LYS A 55 -5.97 -20.31 -0.68
N ASP A 56 -7.15 -20.82 -0.99
CA ASP A 56 -7.35 -21.89 -1.97
C ASP A 56 -6.95 -21.47 -3.40
N HIS A 57 -7.16 -20.21 -3.75
CA HIS A 57 -6.78 -19.66 -5.05
C HIS A 57 -6.23 -18.24 -4.90
N ARG A 58 -5.16 -17.91 -5.62
CA ARG A 58 -4.48 -16.60 -5.48
C ARG A 58 -5.32 -15.44 -6.04
N SER A 59 -5.91 -15.62 -7.22
CA SER A 59 -6.66 -14.57 -7.94
C SER A 59 -8.15 -14.48 -7.57
N TYR A 60 -8.81 -15.61 -7.29
CA TYR A 60 -10.22 -15.66 -6.88
C TYR A 60 -10.40 -16.52 -5.62
N PRO A 61 -9.94 -16.06 -4.45
CA PRO A 61 -9.99 -16.85 -3.23
C PRO A 61 -11.43 -17.07 -2.78
N THR A 62 -11.76 -18.31 -2.39
CA THR A 62 -13.08 -18.66 -1.83
C THR A 62 -13.01 -19.07 -0.37
N ARG A 63 -11.83 -19.49 0.10
CA ARG A 63 -11.60 -19.85 1.51
C ARG A 63 -10.17 -19.58 1.93
N GLY A 64 -9.97 -19.41 3.24
CA GLY A 64 -8.65 -19.32 3.86
C GLY A 64 -8.27 -17.89 4.22
N TRP A 65 -6.97 -17.68 4.44
CA TRP A 65 -6.42 -16.45 4.98
C TRP A 65 -5.26 -15.93 4.14
N PHE A 66 -5.12 -14.61 4.11
CA PHE A 66 -3.89 -13.95 3.71
C PHE A 66 -3.53 -12.91 4.75
N ASN A 67 -2.40 -13.12 5.41
CA ASN A 67 -1.91 -12.28 6.49
C ASN A 67 -0.53 -11.79 6.09
N SER A 68 -0.26 -10.49 6.18
CA SER A 68 1.05 -9.92 5.91
C SER A 68 1.33 -8.78 6.86
N VAL A 69 2.55 -8.76 7.39
CA VAL A 69 3.09 -7.67 8.18
C VAL A 69 4.46 -7.32 7.62
N SER A 70 4.78 -6.03 7.52
CA SER A 70 6.05 -5.55 7.03
C SER A 70 6.53 -4.39 7.88
N LEU A 71 7.80 -4.43 8.27
CA LEU A 71 8.49 -3.37 9.00
C LEU A 71 9.58 -2.79 8.10
N GLY A 72 9.54 -1.49 7.85
CA GLY A 72 10.60 -0.75 7.17
C GLY A 72 11.31 0.16 8.16
N LEU A 73 12.64 0.07 8.22
CA LEU A 73 13.50 0.93 9.02
C LEU A 73 14.33 1.76 8.05
N ASN A 74 14.02 3.06 7.95
CA ASN A 74 14.73 4.00 7.08
C ASN A 74 15.54 4.93 7.96
N GLY A 75 16.77 5.25 7.53
CA GLY A 75 17.60 6.12 8.32
C GLY A 75 18.93 6.50 7.69
N GLU A 76 19.56 7.47 8.34
CA GLU A 76 20.85 8.03 7.97
C GLU A 76 21.99 7.01 8.07
N TRP A 77 21.82 5.98 8.91
CA TRP A 77 22.76 4.86 9.07
C TRP A 77 22.99 4.05 7.77
N LEU A 78 22.14 4.23 6.74
CA LEU A 78 22.32 3.70 5.38
C LEU A 78 22.54 4.80 4.32
N GLY A 79 22.94 5.99 4.75
CA GLY A 79 23.13 7.15 3.87
C GLY A 79 21.83 7.81 3.41
N GLY A 80 20.71 7.58 4.11
CA GLY A 80 19.47 8.36 3.94
C GLY A 80 19.57 9.74 4.60
N GLN A 81 18.55 10.59 4.39
CA GLN A 81 18.46 11.93 5.00
C GLN A 81 17.45 12.04 6.15
N ASN A 82 16.66 10.99 6.39
CA ASN A 82 15.59 11.01 7.38
C ASN A 82 15.51 9.66 8.10
N ASN A 83 15.33 9.72 9.42
CA ASN A 83 15.12 8.55 10.27
C ASN A 83 13.62 8.33 10.50
N TYR A 84 13.05 7.33 9.83
CA TYR A 84 11.64 6.98 9.98
C TYR A 84 11.39 5.49 9.81
N GLN A 85 10.33 5.02 10.48
CA GLN A 85 9.94 3.62 10.46
C GLN A 85 8.52 3.49 9.91
N THR A 86 8.23 2.39 9.23
CA THR A 86 6.90 2.11 8.69
C THR A 86 6.49 0.68 9.00
N LEU A 87 5.37 0.51 9.69
CA LEU A 87 4.69 -0.76 9.90
C LEU A 87 3.51 -0.84 8.94
N LYS A 88 3.53 -1.80 8.01
CA LYS A 88 2.42 -2.10 7.11
C LYS A 88 1.84 -3.46 7.47
N TYR A 89 0.51 -3.56 7.50
CA TYR A 89 -0.16 -4.83 7.72
C TYR A 89 -1.39 -4.98 6.82
N GLU A 90 -1.69 -6.23 6.48
CA GLU A 90 -2.87 -6.62 5.74
C GLU A 90 -3.33 -8.01 6.20
N PHE A 91 -4.59 -8.10 6.59
CA PHE A 91 -5.25 -9.33 6.99
C PHE A 91 -6.50 -9.49 6.13
N LYS A 92 -6.62 -10.64 5.47
CA LYS A 92 -7.75 -10.98 4.62
C LYS A 92 -8.25 -12.36 5.00
N HIS A 93 -9.55 -12.48 5.16
CA HIS A 93 -10.21 -13.76 5.39
C HIS A 93 -11.30 -13.99 4.37
N TYR A 94 -11.38 -15.21 3.85
CA TYR A 94 -12.39 -15.65 2.90
C TYR A 94 -13.15 -16.82 3.50
N ILE A 95 -14.47 -16.67 3.56
CA ILE A 95 -15.40 -17.63 4.14
C ILE A 95 -16.40 -18.01 3.05
N PRO A 96 -16.46 -19.29 2.64
CA PRO A 96 -17.50 -19.75 1.73
C PRO A 96 -18.87 -19.65 2.43
N TRP A 97 -19.85 -19.10 1.73
CA TRP A 97 -21.23 -18.96 2.22
C TRP A 97 -22.18 -19.66 1.24
N GLY A 98 -22.70 -20.83 1.64
CA GLY A 98 -23.51 -21.67 0.76
C GLY A 98 -22.71 -22.22 -0.43
N GLU A 99 -23.40 -22.66 -1.49
CA GLU A 99 -22.76 -23.27 -2.66
C GLU A 99 -22.10 -22.25 -3.61
N HIS A 100 -22.58 -21.01 -3.55
CA HIS A 100 -22.33 -19.98 -4.56
C HIS A 100 -21.76 -18.67 -3.99
N GLY A 101 -21.78 -18.49 -2.66
CA GLY A 101 -21.37 -17.25 -2.01
C GLY A 101 -19.98 -17.32 -1.38
N VAL A 102 -19.33 -16.17 -1.26
CA VAL A 102 -18.11 -15.96 -0.48
C VAL A 102 -18.22 -14.62 0.24
N VAL A 103 -18.00 -14.62 1.55
CA VAL A 103 -17.76 -13.40 2.32
C VAL A 103 -16.25 -13.21 2.47
N ALA A 104 -15.78 -12.03 2.12
CA ALA A 104 -14.40 -11.61 2.29
C ALA A 104 -14.34 -10.43 3.27
N ALA A 105 -13.50 -10.54 4.28
CA ALA A 105 -13.18 -9.45 5.19
C ALA A 105 -11.71 -9.06 5.01
N ARG A 106 -11.43 -7.76 5.03
CA ARG A 106 -10.09 -7.20 4.91
C ARG A 106 -9.88 -6.12 5.96
N ILE A 107 -8.74 -6.18 6.65
CA ILE A 107 -8.20 -5.09 7.45
C ILE A 107 -6.81 -4.79 6.90
N SER A 108 -6.49 -3.52 6.72
CA SER A 108 -5.15 -3.11 6.28
C SER A 108 -4.77 -1.79 6.93
N GLY A 109 -3.48 -1.58 7.14
CA GLY A 109 -2.99 -0.35 7.72
C GLY A 109 -1.53 -0.08 7.39
N ILE A 110 -1.16 1.20 7.49
CA ILE A 110 0.21 1.68 7.42
C ILE A 110 0.39 2.70 8.53
N ASN A 111 1.30 2.42 9.44
CA ASN A 111 1.69 3.32 10.51
C ASN A 111 3.15 3.71 10.32
N SER A 112 3.41 5.00 10.23
CA SER A 112 4.74 5.56 10.07
C SER A 112 5.10 6.43 11.28
N TYR A 113 6.33 6.29 11.75
CA TYR A 113 6.86 6.96 12.95
C TYR A 113 8.20 7.62 12.65
N GLY A 114 8.56 8.65 13.42
CA GLY A 114 9.79 9.44 13.21
C GLY A 114 9.61 10.56 12.18
N ASP A 115 10.72 11.00 11.60
CA ASP A 115 10.80 12.17 10.73
C ASP A 115 10.48 11.78 9.29
N ILE A 116 9.20 11.56 9.02
CA ILE A 116 8.74 11.04 7.73
C ILE A 116 8.65 12.21 6.75
N PRO A 117 9.43 12.22 5.67
CA PRO A 117 9.33 13.28 4.67
C PRO A 117 8.00 13.18 3.92
N PHE A 118 7.51 14.31 3.40
CA PHE A 118 6.18 14.40 2.78
C PHE A 118 5.93 13.37 1.66
N TRP A 119 6.98 13.03 0.90
CA TRP A 119 6.92 12.03 -0.18
C TRP A 119 6.83 10.58 0.33
N ALA A 120 7.25 10.31 1.57
CA ALA A 120 7.15 9.01 2.23
C ALA A 120 5.89 8.84 3.09
N LEU A 121 5.09 9.90 3.26
CA LEU A 121 3.85 9.83 4.03
C LEU A 121 2.88 8.83 3.39
N PRO A 122 2.32 7.90 4.20
CA PRO A 122 1.27 7.02 3.72
C PRO A 122 0.11 7.78 3.09
N SER A 123 -0.42 7.23 2.02
CA SER A 123 -1.55 7.81 1.28
C SER A 123 -2.61 6.77 0.91
N MET A 124 -3.88 7.15 1.09
CA MET A 124 -5.04 6.38 0.66
C MET A 124 -5.12 6.37 -0.88
N GLY A 125 -5.48 5.22 -1.46
CA GLY A 125 -5.55 4.99 -2.90
C GLY A 125 -4.19 4.78 -3.58
N SER A 126 -3.06 4.86 -2.86
CA SER A 126 -1.73 4.52 -3.39
C SER A 126 -1.03 3.46 -2.55
N ASN A 127 -0.76 3.76 -1.27
CA ASN A 127 -0.06 2.83 -0.39
C ASN A 127 -1.02 1.85 0.29
N LEU A 128 -2.21 2.36 0.62
CA LEU A 128 -3.33 1.64 1.20
C LEU A 128 -4.55 1.82 0.29
N ASP A 129 -5.13 0.72 -0.16
CA ASP A 129 -6.20 0.74 -1.16
C ASP A 129 -7.57 0.52 -0.51
N LEU A 130 -8.48 1.46 -0.75
CA LEU A 130 -9.88 1.40 -0.38
C LEU A 130 -10.70 1.99 -1.54
N ARG A 131 -11.64 1.21 -2.08
CA ARG A 131 -12.45 1.64 -3.23
C ARG A 131 -13.24 2.91 -2.92
N GLY A 132 -13.34 3.81 -3.90
CA GLY A 132 -14.06 5.09 -3.80
C GLY A 132 -13.23 6.28 -3.31
N TYR A 133 -11.94 6.09 -3.03
CA TYR A 133 -11.04 7.17 -2.60
C TYR A 133 -10.12 7.62 -3.73
N GLU A 134 -9.96 8.94 -3.88
CA GLU A 134 -9.02 9.53 -4.82
C GLU A 134 -7.58 9.35 -4.33
N ARG A 135 -6.70 8.92 -5.25
CA ARG A 135 -5.31 8.62 -4.94
C ARG A 135 -4.59 9.84 -4.38
N GLY A 136 -4.03 9.72 -3.18
CA GLY A 136 -3.19 10.78 -2.60
C GLY A 136 -3.95 11.92 -1.94
N LYS A 137 -5.30 11.95 -2.02
CA LYS A 137 -6.14 12.96 -1.37
C LYS A 137 -6.04 12.92 0.15
N TYR A 138 -5.98 11.72 0.72
CA TYR A 138 -5.82 11.51 2.16
C TYR A 138 -4.41 11.00 2.43
N ARG A 139 -3.61 11.81 3.13
CA ARG A 139 -2.27 11.48 3.60
C ARG A 139 -2.20 11.63 5.10
N GLY A 140 -1.54 10.69 5.75
CA GLY A 140 -1.42 10.69 7.20
C GLY A 140 -0.33 9.75 7.66
N ARG A 141 0.21 10.01 8.85
CA ARG A 141 1.22 9.14 9.47
C ARG A 141 0.64 7.75 9.79
N HIS A 142 -0.65 7.69 10.07
CA HIS A 142 -1.35 6.46 10.41
C HIS A 142 -2.59 6.37 9.54
N LEU A 143 -2.61 5.37 8.67
CA LEU A 143 -3.77 5.04 7.85
C LEU A 143 -4.23 3.62 8.18
N VAL A 144 -5.53 3.44 8.34
CA VAL A 144 -6.16 2.14 8.54
C VAL A 144 -7.43 2.06 7.73
N ALA A 145 -7.73 0.89 7.16
CA ALA A 145 -9.00 0.63 6.52
C ALA A 145 -9.51 -0.77 6.81
N ILE A 146 -10.83 -0.86 6.86
CA ILE A 146 -11.58 -2.11 6.93
C ILE A 146 -12.52 -2.18 5.73
N GLN A 147 -12.67 -3.37 5.18
CA GLN A 147 -13.57 -3.63 4.06
C GLN A 147 -14.20 -5.01 4.20
N ALA A 148 -15.51 -5.07 3.95
CA ALA A 148 -16.25 -6.31 3.76
C ALA A 148 -16.70 -6.39 2.29
N GLU A 149 -16.66 -7.59 1.72
CA GLU A 149 -17.12 -7.86 0.37
C GLU A 149 -17.90 -9.19 0.36
N TYR A 150 -19.09 -9.17 -0.22
CA TYR A 150 -19.86 -10.37 -0.52
C TYR A 150 -19.85 -10.62 -2.02
N ARG A 151 -19.43 -11.83 -2.41
CA ARG A 151 -19.39 -12.30 -3.78
C ARG A 151 -20.39 -13.43 -3.95
N TRP A 152 -21.19 -13.38 -5.01
CA TRP A 152 -22.08 -14.47 -5.37
C TRP A 152 -21.91 -14.81 -6.83
N GLY A 153 -21.65 -16.09 -7.12
CA GLY A 153 -21.48 -16.59 -8.48
C GLY A 153 -22.65 -17.48 -8.91
N PHE A 154 -23.27 -17.19 -10.04
CA PHE A 154 -24.32 -17.98 -10.66
C PHE A 154 -23.88 -18.54 -12.03
N TRP A 155 -24.67 -19.46 -12.59
CA TRP A 155 -24.37 -20.13 -13.87
C TRP A 155 -22.97 -20.78 -13.95
N LYS A 156 -22.77 -21.87 -13.20
CA LYS A 156 -21.48 -22.58 -13.09
C LYS A 156 -20.30 -21.67 -12.64
N LYS A 157 -20.59 -20.62 -11.85
CA LYS A 157 -19.62 -19.62 -11.36
C LYS A 157 -18.91 -18.81 -12.45
N ARG A 158 -19.48 -18.75 -13.67
CA ARG A 158 -18.95 -17.90 -14.76
C ARG A 158 -19.40 -16.45 -14.66
N TRP A 159 -20.57 -16.23 -14.06
CA TRP A 159 -21.13 -14.91 -13.83
C TRP A 159 -21.33 -14.72 -12.34
N GLY A 160 -21.30 -13.48 -11.88
CA GLY A 160 -21.51 -13.18 -10.48
C GLY A 160 -21.65 -11.70 -10.22
N PHE A 161 -22.08 -11.38 -9.01
CA PHE A 161 -22.08 -10.02 -8.50
C PHE A 161 -21.18 -9.92 -7.27
N ALA A 162 -20.61 -8.74 -7.06
CA ALA A 162 -19.86 -8.41 -5.87
C ALA A 162 -20.43 -7.13 -5.27
N THR A 163 -20.72 -7.18 -3.97
CA THR A 163 -21.11 -6.01 -3.19
C THR A 163 -20.05 -5.79 -2.11
N PHE A 164 -19.71 -4.54 -1.83
CA PHE A 164 -18.68 -4.24 -0.86
C PHE A 164 -19.01 -2.96 -0.11
N ALA A 165 -18.52 -2.89 1.13
CA ALA A 165 -18.54 -1.70 1.94
C ALA A 165 -17.22 -1.62 2.69
N GLY A 166 -16.69 -0.41 2.85
CA GLY A 166 -15.45 -0.23 3.59
C GLY A 166 -15.30 1.21 4.04
N ALA A 167 -14.51 1.37 5.09
CA ALA A 167 -14.21 2.65 5.71
C ALA A 167 -12.74 2.69 6.08
N GLY A 168 -12.16 3.88 6.06
CA GLY A 168 -10.77 4.08 6.45
C GLY A 168 -10.55 5.47 7.02
N ARG A 169 -9.43 5.62 7.72
CA ARG A 169 -8.96 6.87 8.30
C ARG A 169 -7.46 6.98 8.13
#